data_AF-A0A7S0F890-F1
#
_entry.id   AF-A0A7S0F890-F1
#
_cell.length_a   1.000
_cell.length_b   1.000
_cell.length_c   1.000
_cell.angle_alpha   90.00
_cell.angle_beta   90.00
_cell.angle_gamma   90.00
#
_symmetry.space_group_name_H-M   'P 1'
#
loop_
_entity.id
_entity.type
_entity.pdbx_description
1 polymer ?
#
loop_
_entity_poly.entity_id
_entity_poly.type
_entity_poly.pdbx_seq_one_letter_code
_entity_poly.pdbx_strand_id
1 'polypeptide(L)'
;MSVAAKAYTATASSLHWLSGISMVGCIGCVLQAQNSPKGEKGPWMHRHKSLGLLTGIIVAPRLAYRVANRSSYKLQEIAGTNGLEHFAAKISHYSLYAFMAIMPASGIAMGYFGGKGLPFFSTTIPGIVKTDDNKQTTGMIAKNSFFVHKQLGVYGT
;
A
#
# COMPACT_ATOMS: atom_id res chain seq x y z
N MET A 1 17.12 19.86 32.74
CA MET A 1 17.23 19.74 31.27
C MET A 1 16.28 18.65 30.82
N SER A 2 15.14 19.01 30.22
CA SER A 2 14.16 18.03 29.73
C SER A 2 14.67 17.46 28.41
N VAL A 3 15.13 16.22 28.42
CA VAL A 3 15.35 15.46 27.18
C VAL A 3 13.96 15.11 26.67
N ALA A 4 13.33 16.04 25.95
CA ALA A 4 12.09 15.78 25.24
C ALA A 4 12.36 14.58 24.32
N ALA A 5 11.69 13.45 24.59
CA ALA A 5 11.73 12.29 23.72
C ALA A 5 11.52 12.77 22.29
N LYS A 6 12.44 12.43 21.38
CA LYS A 6 12.49 12.96 20.03
C LYS A 6 11.20 12.58 19.28
N ALA A 7 10.19 13.42 19.37
CA ALA A 7 8.89 13.18 18.77
C ALA A 7 9.03 13.16 17.24
N TYR A 8 8.21 12.34 16.59
CA TYR A 8 8.15 12.32 15.14
C TYR A 8 7.83 13.71 14.61
N THR A 9 8.44 14.10 13.47
CA THR A 9 8.08 15.36 12.83
C THR A 9 6.59 15.34 12.47
N ALA A 10 5.93 16.49 12.52
CA ALA A 10 4.52 16.60 12.13
C ALA A 10 4.29 16.00 10.74
N THR A 11 5.21 16.21 9.79
CA THR A 11 5.18 15.60 8.46
C THR A 11 5.18 14.07 8.49
N ALA A 12 6.06 13.46 9.29
CA ALA A 12 6.15 12.00 9.39
C ALA A 12 4.88 11.41 10.04
N SER A 13 4.35 12.09 11.06
CA SER A 13 3.11 11.68 11.73
C SER A 13 1.90 11.78 10.78
N SER A 14 1.76 12.90 10.05
CA SER A 14 0.67 13.07 9.08
C SER A 14 0.72 12.05 7.96
N LEU A 15 1.89 11.81 7.36
CA LEU A 15 2.07 10.76 6.36
C LEU A 15 1.77 9.37 6.93
N HIS A 16 2.08 9.14 8.21
CA HIS A 16 1.78 7.87 8.87
C HIS A 16 0.27 7.61 8.92
N TRP A 17 -0.48 8.55 9.49
CA TRP A 17 -1.92 8.45 9.66
C TRP A 17 -2.67 8.44 8.34
N LEU A 18 -2.29 9.30 7.38
CA LEU A 18 -2.90 9.31 6.05
C LEU A 18 -2.76 7.95 5.35
N SER A 19 -1.58 7.34 5.40
CA SER A 19 -1.40 6.00 4.82
C SER A 19 -2.20 4.93 5.56
N GLY A 20 -2.28 5.03 6.90
CA GLY A 20 -3.01 4.07 7.72
C GLY A 20 -4.51 4.12 7.44
N ILE A 21 -5.09 5.32 7.42
CA ILE A 21 -6.51 5.55 7.12
C ILE A 21 -6.85 5.07 5.71
N SER A 22 -6.03 5.42 4.71
CA SER A 22 -6.29 4.99 3.33
C SER A 22 -6.20 3.48 3.17
N MET A 23 -5.23 2.83 3.83
CA MET A 23 -5.08 1.37 3.83
C MET A 23 -6.28 0.67 4.51
N VAL A 24 -6.71 1.15 5.68
CA VAL A 24 -7.90 0.60 6.35
C VAL A 24 -9.15 0.78 5.50
N GLY A 25 -9.31 1.93 4.84
CA GLY A 25 -10.39 2.16 3.88
C GLY A 25 -10.38 1.19 2.70
N CYS A 26 -9.20 0.86 2.15
CA CYS A 26 -9.05 -0.16 1.10
C CYS A 26 -9.54 -1.54 1.56
N ILE A 27 -9.16 -1.97 2.76
CA ILE A 27 -9.55 -3.26 3.33
C ILE A 27 -11.07 -3.29 3.54
N GLY A 28 -11.65 -2.24 4.13
CA GLY A 28 -13.09 -2.11 4.33
C GLY A 28 -13.87 -2.20 3.01
N CYS A 29 -13.40 -1.57 1.93
CA CYS A 29 -14.02 -1.67 0.62
C CYS A 29 -14.00 -3.11 0.05
N VAL A 30 -12.91 -3.85 0.23
CA VAL A 30 -12.81 -5.24 -0.23
C VAL A 30 -13.75 -6.15 0.55
N LEU A 31 -13.75 -6.04 1.87
CA LEU A 31 -14.64 -6.81 2.74
C LEU A 31 -16.11 -6.56 2.39
N GLN A 32 -16.47 -5.29 2.19
CA GLN A 32 -17.81 -4.94 1.76
C GLN A 32 -18.13 -5.50 0.37
N ALA A 33 -17.20 -5.41 -0.59
CA ALA A 33 -17.40 -6.00 -1.93
C ALA A 33 -17.54 -7.53 -1.91
N GLN A 34 -16.87 -8.22 -0.98
CA GLN A 34 -16.98 -9.67 -0.83
C GLN A 34 -18.35 -10.08 -0.29
N ASN A 35 -18.85 -9.34 0.70
CA ASN A 35 -20.12 -9.60 1.38
C ASN A 35 -21.36 -9.08 0.61
N SER A 36 -21.18 -8.18 -0.37
CA SER A 36 -22.30 -7.59 -1.11
C SER A 36 -22.80 -8.50 -2.26
N PRO A 37 -24.07 -8.37 -2.68
CA PRO A 37 -24.59 -9.02 -3.89
C PRO A 37 -23.84 -8.58 -5.17
N LYS A 38 -23.87 -9.41 -6.24
CA LYS A 38 -23.09 -9.18 -7.48
C LYS A 38 -23.22 -7.77 -8.08
N GLY A 39 -24.39 -7.14 -7.98
CA GLY A 39 -24.64 -5.78 -8.51
C GLY A 39 -23.91 -4.66 -7.77
N GLU A 40 -23.66 -4.82 -6.47
CA GLU A 40 -23.04 -3.79 -5.62
C GLU A 40 -21.51 -3.93 -5.53
N LYS A 41 -20.95 -5.04 -6.00
CA LYS A 41 -19.49 -5.28 -5.97
C LYS A 41 -18.70 -4.27 -6.81
N GLY A 42 -19.27 -3.85 -7.94
CA GLY A 42 -18.62 -2.93 -8.88
C GLY A 42 -18.24 -1.60 -8.24
N PRO A 43 -19.21 -0.85 -7.66
CA PRO A 43 -18.94 0.41 -6.96
C PRO A 43 -17.93 0.29 -5.81
N TRP A 44 -18.03 -0.75 -4.98
CA TRP A 44 -17.06 -0.97 -3.90
C TRP A 44 -15.65 -1.25 -4.41
N MET A 45 -15.53 -2.01 -5.51
CA MET A 45 -14.24 -2.29 -6.14
C MET A 45 -13.66 -1.07 -6.87
N HIS A 46 -14.51 -0.17 -7.39
CA HIS A 46 -14.09 1.12 -7.93
C HIS A 46 -13.46 2.01 -6.84
N ARG A 47 -14.13 2.11 -5.68
CA ARG A 47 -13.59 2.82 -4.51
C ARG A 47 -12.30 2.19 -4.00
N HIS A 48 -12.24 0.87 -3.90
CA HIS A 48 -11.03 0.15 -3.50
C HIS A 48 -9.83 0.49 -4.39
N LYS A 49 -10.00 0.42 -5.73
CA LYS A 49 -8.93 0.77 -6.67
C LYS A 49 -8.50 2.24 -6.56
N SER A 50 -9.46 3.14 -6.37
CA SER A 50 -9.19 4.58 -6.18
C SER A 50 -8.39 4.84 -4.90
N LEU A 51 -8.82 4.24 -3.78
CA LEU A 51 -8.11 4.33 -2.51
C LEU A 51 -6.76 3.62 -2.55
N GLY A 52 -6.63 2.53 -3.32
CA GLY A 52 -5.37 1.81 -3.52
C GLY A 52 -4.33 2.68 -4.25
N LEU A 53 -4.77 3.38 -5.30
CA LEU A 53 -3.94 4.37 -5.99
C LEU A 53 -3.57 5.55 -5.08
N LEU A 54 -4.54 6.10 -4.34
CA LEU A 54 -4.28 7.15 -3.35
C LEU A 54 -3.25 6.71 -2.29
N THR A 55 -3.39 5.47 -1.81
CA THR A 55 -2.44 4.88 -0.85
C THR A 55 -1.05 4.80 -1.46
N GLY A 56 -0.91 4.37 -2.72
CA GLY A 56 0.37 4.38 -3.43
C GLY A 56 1.01 5.77 -3.51
N ILE A 57 0.21 6.79 -3.82
CA ILE A 57 0.66 8.20 -3.91
C ILE A 57 1.13 8.73 -2.54
N ILE A 58 0.52 8.31 -1.43
CA ILE A 58 0.90 8.73 -0.07
C ILE A 58 2.10 7.91 0.45
N VAL A 59 2.14 6.61 0.14
CA VAL A 59 3.20 5.70 0.60
C VAL A 59 4.54 6.01 -0.07
N ALA A 60 4.55 6.41 -1.35
CA ALA A 60 5.78 6.76 -2.06
C ALA A 60 6.61 7.87 -1.35
N PRO A 61 6.07 9.08 -1.06
CA PRO A 61 6.78 10.11 -0.33
C PRO A 61 7.07 9.70 1.12
N ARG A 62 6.21 8.89 1.75
CA ARG A 62 6.50 8.33 3.08
C ARG A 62 7.74 7.45 3.07
N LEU A 63 7.87 6.57 2.08
CA LEU A 63 9.02 5.68 1.94
C LEU A 63 10.28 6.48 1.59
N ALA A 64 10.17 7.46 0.68
CA ALA A 64 11.25 8.39 0.36
C ALA A 64 11.71 9.19 1.59
N TYR A 65 10.77 9.72 2.38
CA TYR A 65 11.06 10.46 3.62
C TYR A 65 11.74 9.57 4.66
N ARG A 66 11.32 8.30 4.78
CA ARG A 66 11.96 7.32 5.66
C ARG A 66 13.39 6.99 5.21
N VAL A 67 13.62 6.82 3.91
CA VAL A 67 14.95 6.54 3.34
C VAL A 67 15.88 7.74 3.53
N ALA A 68 15.41 8.95 3.20
CA ALA A 68 16.17 10.19 3.33
C ALA A 68 16.51 10.53 4.79
N ASN A 69 15.60 10.27 5.73
CA ASN A 69 15.78 10.58 7.15
C ASN A 69 16.22 9.36 7.99
N ARG A 70 16.80 8.32 7.38
CA ARG A 70 17.22 7.09 8.10
C ARG A 70 18.13 7.34 9.30
N SER A 71 18.94 8.40 9.27
CA SER A 71 19.86 8.75 10.36
C SER A 71 19.17 9.38 11.58
N SER A 72 18.06 10.10 11.36
CA SER A 72 17.41 10.92 12.41
C SER A 72 16.41 10.18 13.28
N TYR A 73 15.92 9.03 12.81
CA TYR A 73 14.86 8.21 13.42
C TYR A 73 15.40 6.87 13.95
N LYS A 74 16.53 6.90 14.66
CA LYS A 74 16.86 5.80 15.57
C LYS A 74 15.85 5.87 16.71
N LEU A 75 14.85 4.99 16.66
CA LEU A 75 13.97 4.74 17.79
C LEU A 75 14.88 4.40 18.98
N GLN A 76 14.83 5.23 20.02
CA GLN A 76 15.49 4.93 21.28
C GLN A 76 14.97 3.55 21.72
N GLU A 77 15.89 2.63 21.99
CA GLU A 77 15.52 1.34 22.56
C GLU A 77 14.79 1.62 23.87
N ILE A 78 13.58 1.09 24.01
CA ILE A 78 12.82 1.20 25.25
C ILE A 78 13.64 0.42 26.29
N ALA A 79 14.06 1.09 27.36
CA ALA A 79 14.83 0.44 28.40
C ALA A 79 13.96 -0.65 29.05
N GLY A 80 14.40 -1.92 28.99
CA GLY A 80 13.72 -3.06 29.60
C GLY A 80 13.02 -4.04 28.63
N THR A 81 12.98 -3.77 27.32
CA THR A 81 12.45 -4.73 26.33
C THR A 81 13.42 -5.88 26.09
N ASN A 82 12.91 -7.12 26.09
CA ASN A 82 13.70 -8.32 25.89
C ASN A 82 14.26 -8.34 24.45
N GLY A 83 15.44 -8.94 24.22
CA GLY A 83 16.08 -8.96 22.89
C GLY A 83 15.21 -9.57 21.79
N LEU A 84 14.34 -10.52 22.16
CA LEU A 84 13.35 -11.15 21.29
C LEU A 84 12.22 -10.18 20.87
N GLU A 85 11.75 -9.33 21.78
CA GLU A 85 10.70 -8.34 21.48
C GLU A 85 11.21 -7.28 20.50
N HIS A 86 12.47 -6.86 20.66
CA HIS A 86 13.12 -5.96 19.71
C HIS A 86 13.27 -6.58 18.32
N PHE A 87 13.56 -7.88 18.23
CA PHE A 87 13.67 -8.58 16.95
C PHE A 87 12.30 -8.71 16.27
N ALA A 88 11.28 -9.14 17.02
CA ALA A 88 9.91 -9.25 16.53
C ALA A 88 9.35 -7.91 16.06
N ALA A 89 9.61 -6.83 16.80
CA ALA A 89 9.21 -5.48 16.43
C ALA A 89 9.87 -5.02 15.11
N LYS A 90 11.18 -5.26 14.96
CA LYS A 90 11.90 -4.93 13.71
C LYS A 90 11.32 -5.69 12.53
N ILE A 91 11.17 -7.01 12.64
CA ILE A 91 10.61 -7.85 11.57
C ILE A 91 9.21 -7.36 11.20
N SER A 92 8.33 -7.20 12.18
CA SER A 92 6.96 -6.75 11.94
C SER A 92 6.93 -5.41 11.21
N HIS A 93 7.78 -4.47 11.60
CA HIS A 93 7.86 -3.15 10.98
C HIS A 93 8.37 -3.22 9.53
N TYR A 94 9.38 -4.04 9.25
CA TYR A 94 9.87 -4.27 7.89
C TYR A 94 8.83 -4.98 7.01
N SER A 95 8.15 -6.00 7.56
CA SER A 95 7.08 -6.71 6.88
C SER A 95 5.91 -5.78 6.54
N LEU A 96 5.52 -4.91 7.48
CA LEU A 96 4.48 -3.90 7.24
C LEU A 96 4.90 -2.89 6.17
N TYR A 97 6.16 -2.44 6.14
CA TYR A 97 6.65 -1.59 5.06
C TYR A 97 6.62 -2.29 3.70
N ALA A 98 7.07 -3.55 3.64
CA ALA A 98 7.02 -4.34 2.41
C ALA A 98 5.57 -4.52 1.94
N PHE A 99 4.66 -4.87 2.85
CA PHE A 99 3.24 -4.99 2.56
C PHE A 99 2.63 -3.68 2.06
N MET A 100 2.89 -2.56 2.75
CA MET A 100 2.40 -1.23 2.38
C MET A 100 2.92 -0.75 1.03
N ALA A 101 4.10 -1.21 0.58
CA ALA A 101 4.64 -0.86 -0.72
C ALA A 101 4.15 -1.81 -1.82
N ILE A 102 4.25 -3.13 -1.61
CA ILE A 102 3.97 -4.15 -2.62
C ILE A 102 2.48 -4.20 -2.97
N MET A 103 1.58 -4.05 -2.00
CA MET A 103 0.13 -4.11 -2.25
C MET A 103 -0.37 -3.03 -3.21
N PRO A 104 -0.18 -1.72 -2.93
CA PRO A 104 -0.60 -0.68 -3.86
C PRO A 104 0.22 -0.71 -5.15
N ALA A 105 1.52 -1.01 -5.11
CA ALA A 105 2.34 -1.10 -6.33
C ALA A 105 1.86 -2.20 -7.29
N SER A 106 1.57 -3.40 -6.77
CA SER A 106 1.01 -4.50 -7.57
C SER A 106 -0.39 -4.19 -8.09
N GLY A 107 -1.24 -3.52 -7.30
CA GLY A 107 -2.57 -3.07 -7.71
C GLY A 107 -2.53 -2.03 -8.85
N ILE A 108 -1.62 -1.06 -8.75
CA ILE A 108 -1.38 -0.05 -9.79
C ILE A 108 -0.83 -0.72 -11.05
N ALA A 109 0.17 -1.61 -10.91
CA ALA A 109 0.76 -2.32 -12.02
C ALA A 109 -0.27 -3.18 -12.78
N MET A 110 -1.12 -3.93 -12.07
CA MET A 110 -2.14 -4.76 -12.74
C MET A 110 -3.19 -3.92 -13.49
N GLY A 111 -3.55 -2.74 -12.99
CA GLY A 111 -4.50 -1.85 -13.67
C GLY A 111 -3.88 -1.13 -14.86
N TYR A 112 -2.66 -0.63 -14.69
CA TYR A 112 -1.92 0.10 -15.71
C TYR A 112 -1.48 -0.81 -16.85
N PHE A 113 -0.74 -1.89 -16.58
CA PHE A 113 -0.29 -2.86 -17.59
C PHE A 113 -1.42 -3.76 -18.10
N GLY A 114 -2.50 -3.89 -17.32
CA GLY A 114 -3.72 -4.57 -17.75
C GLY A 114 -4.46 -3.84 -18.87
N GLY A 115 -4.13 -2.58 -19.16
CA GLY A 115 -4.74 -1.76 -20.21
C GLY A 115 -6.19 -1.34 -19.90
N LYS A 116 -6.68 -1.62 -18.69
CA LYS A 116 -8.04 -1.24 -18.24
C LYS A 116 -8.11 0.17 -17.66
N GLY A 117 -6.95 0.81 -17.45
CA GLY A 117 -6.84 2.08 -16.75
C GLY A 117 -6.97 1.94 -15.23
N LEU A 118 -6.58 3.01 -14.54
CA LEU A 118 -6.67 3.12 -13.09
C LEU A 118 -7.81 4.08 -12.73
N PRO A 119 -8.93 3.58 -12.19
CA PRO A 119 -9.98 4.46 -11.70
C PRO A 119 -9.47 5.24 -10.49
N PHE A 120 -9.71 6.55 -10.51
CA PHE A 120 -9.36 7.47 -9.43
C PHE A 120 -10.55 8.39 -9.14
N PHE A 121 -11.41 7.92 -8.24
CA PHE A 121 -12.67 8.58 -7.87
C PHE A 121 -13.53 8.90 -9.09
N SER A 122 -13.57 10.16 -9.53
CA SER A 122 -14.36 10.60 -10.69
C SER A 122 -13.60 10.60 -12.02
N THR A 123 -12.27 10.39 -12.00
CA THR A 123 -11.44 10.33 -13.21
C THR A 123 -10.87 8.94 -13.41
N THR A 124 -10.37 8.64 -14.61
CA THR A 124 -9.66 7.39 -14.92
C THR A 124 -8.33 7.74 -15.57
N ILE A 125 -7.25 7.27 -14.98
CA ILE A 125 -5.92 7.41 -15.57
C ILE A 125 -5.79 6.33 -16.65
N PRO A 126 -5.47 6.69 -17.91
CA PRO A 126 -5.31 5.72 -18.97
C PRO A 126 -4.17 4.75 -18.64
N GLY A 127 -4.42 3.47 -18.92
CA GLY A 127 -3.40 2.43 -18.81
C GLY A 127 -2.50 2.40 -20.03
N ILE A 128 -1.53 1.48 -20.04
CA ILE A 128 -0.66 1.30 -21.19
C ILE A 128 -1.47 0.85 -22.41
N VAL A 129 -1.17 1.44 -23.57
CA VAL A 129 -1.74 1.00 -24.85
C VAL A 129 -1.09 -0.33 -25.23
N LYS A 130 -1.93 -1.35 -25.44
CA LYS A 130 -1.46 -2.67 -25.87
C LYS A 130 -1.30 -2.69 -27.38
N THR A 131 -0.07 -2.82 -27.84
CA THR A 131 0.31 -3.08 -29.23
C THR A 131 0.68 -4.55 -29.38
N ASP A 132 0.68 -5.09 -30.59
CA ASP A 132 1.00 -6.51 -30.81
C ASP A 132 2.40 -6.88 -30.28
N ASP A 133 3.35 -5.93 -30.33
CA ASP A 133 4.72 -6.10 -29.82
C ASP A 133 4.81 -6.15 -28.29
N ASN A 134 3.93 -5.44 -27.57
CA ASN A 134 4.02 -5.29 -26.11
C ASN A 134 2.94 -6.09 -25.35
N LYS A 135 1.95 -6.65 -26.05
CA LYS A 135 0.78 -7.32 -25.47
C LYS A 135 1.15 -8.52 -24.61
N GLN A 136 2.14 -9.30 -25.03
CA GLN A 136 2.62 -10.46 -24.27
C GLN A 136 3.29 -10.03 -22.96
N THR A 137 4.25 -9.10 -23.04
CA THR A 137 4.98 -8.57 -21.88
C THR A 137 4.07 -7.86 -20.88
N THR A 138 3.19 -6.97 -21.37
CA THR A 138 2.21 -6.26 -20.53
C THR A 138 1.20 -7.21 -19.90
N GLY A 139 0.77 -8.24 -20.63
CA GLY A 139 -0.08 -9.32 -20.12
C GLY A 139 0.58 -10.13 -19.01
N MET A 140 1.86 -10.49 -19.17
CA MET A 140 2.64 -11.19 -18.15
C MET A 140 2.79 -10.36 -16.87
N ILE A 141 3.15 -9.07 -17.01
CA ILE A 141 3.30 -8.16 -15.88
C ILE A 141 1.97 -8.01 -15.14
N ALA A 142 0.86 -7.82 -15.86
CA ALA A 142 -0.46 -7.70 -15.25
C ALA A 142 -0.88 -8.99 -14.51
N LYS A 143 -0.60 -10.16 -15.09
CA LYS A 143 -0.91 -11.46 -14.48
C LYS A 143 -0.08 -11.70 -13.21
N ASN A 144 1.22 -11.44 -13.27
CA ASN A 144 2.11 -11.60 -12.12
C ASN A 144 1.73 -10.61 -11.00
N SER A 145 1.45 -9.36 -11.35
CA SER A 145 1.00 -8.34 -10.40
C SER A 145 -0.32 -8.72 -9.73
N PHE A 146 -1.28 -9.27 -10.49
CA PHE A 146 -2.52 -9.79 -9.93
C PHE A 146 -2.28 -10.97 -8.98
N PHE A 147 -1.38 -11.89 -9.33
CA PHE A 147 -1.04 -13.03 -8.49
C PHE A 147 -0.46 -12.57 -7.15
N VAL A 148 0.54 -11.68 -7.17
CA VAL A 148 1.15 -11.09 -5.96
C VAL A 148 0.10 -10.35 -5.13
N HIS A 149 -0.72 -9.51 -5.77
CA HIS A 149 -1.74 -8.73 -5.08
C HIS A 149 -2.80 -9.62 -4.41
N LYS A 150 -3.24 -10.67 -5.12
CA LYS A 150 -4.20 -11.65 -4.58
C LYS A 150 -3.58 -12.44 -3.43
N GLN A 151 -2.38 -12.97 -3.60
CA GLN A 151 -1.75 -13.83 -2.59
C GLN A 151 -1.49 -13.08 -1.28
N LEU A 152 -1.03 -11.83 -1.37
CA LEU A 152 -0.82 -10.97 -0.21
C LEU A 152 -2.13 -10.43 0.39
N GLY A 153 -3.21 -10.41 -0.40
CA GLY A 153 -4.55 -9.99 0.04
C GLY A 153 -5.44 -11.13 0.55
N VAL A 154 -5.00 -12.39 0.51
CA VAL A 154 -5.72 -13.51 1.13
C VAL A 154 -5.42 -13.51 2.63
N TYR A 155 -6.46 -13.30 3.44
CA TYR A 155 -6.39 -13.37 4.90
C TYR A 155 -7.21 -14.57 5.37
N GLY A 156 -6.56 -15.56 5.97
CA GLY A 156 -7.20 -16.71 6.62
C GLY A 156 -7.92 -17.66 5.63
N THR A 157 -7.26 -18.75 5.26
CA THR A 157 -7.93 -19.96 4.75
C THR A 157 -8.25 -20.89 5.91
#